data_AF-A0A1H1BR01-F1
#
_entry.id   AF-A0A1H1BR01-F1
#
_cell.length_a   1.000
_cell.length_b   1.000
_cell.length_c   1.000
_cell.angle_alpha   90.00
_cell.angle_beta   90.00
_cell.angle_gamma   90.00
#
_symmetry.space_group_name_H-M   'P 1'
#
loop_
_entity.id
_entity.type
_entity.pdbx_description
1 polymer ?
#
loop_
_entity_poly.entity_id
_entity_poly.type
_entity_poly.pdbx_seq_one_letter_code
_entity_poly.pdbx_strand_id
1 'polypeptide(L)'
;MTASSLPPHAPFPMDLTTLSDTRLHVLNSLLHRQLDLEYQRAGSPDRETEFRVDEIRQELDRRDANELLRRASNGRPAGAAV
;
A
#
# COMPACT_ATOMS: atom_id res chain seq x y z
N MET A 1 14.18 9.74 12.13
CA MET A 1 14.51 8.37 12.55
C MET A 1 14.55 7.48 11.31
N THR A 2 15.73 6.97 10.99
CA THR A 2 16.07 6.14 9.82
C THR A 2 15.79 4.67 10.12
N ALA A 3 14.53 4.31 10.38
CA ALA A 3 14.20 2.90 10.59
C ALA A 3 14.10 2.21 9.22
N SER A 4 15.08 1.36 8.90
CA SER A 4 15.13 0.59 7.65
C SER A 4 14.11 -0.56 7.61
N SER A 5 13.40 -0.81 8.71
CA SER A 5 12.34 -1.81 8.85
C SER A 5 11.29 -1.40 9.88
N LEU A 6 10.09 -1.97 9.76
CA LEU A 6 8.96 -1.85 10.69
C LEU A 6 8.77 -3.16 11.45
N PRO A 7 9.02 -3.19 12.77
CA PRO A 7 8.74 -4.37 13.58
C PRO A 7 7.26 -4.78 13.53
N PRO A 8 6.94 -6.08 13.62
CA PRO A 8 5.55 -6.56 13.64
C PRO A 8 4.74 -5.98 14.80
N HIS A 9 5.36 -5.59 15.91
CA HIS A 9 4.66 -4.95 17.04
C HIS A 9 4.86 -3.44 17.12
N ALA A 10 5.49 -2.83 16.10
CA ALA A 10 5.58 -1.38 16.04
C ALA A 10 4.20 -0.76 15.73
N PRO A 11 3.97 0.50 16.13
CA PRO A 11 2.74 1.21 15.79
C PRO A 11 2.53 1.21 14.27
N PHE A 12 1.45 0.56 13.82
CA PHE A 12 1.00 0.58 12.45
C PHE A 12 -0.12 1.63 12.29
N PRO A 13 -0.19 2.36 11.16
CA PRO A 13 -1.25 3.35 10.97
C PRO A 13 -2.64 2.69 11.00
N MET A 14 -3.52 3.18 11.87
CA MET A 14 -4.90 2.66 11.98
C MET A 14 -5.77 3.02 10.77
N ASP A 15 -5.39 4.04 10.00
CA ASP A 15 -6.12 4.50 8.81
C ASP A 15 -5.14 4.86 7.69
N LEU A 16 -5.04 3.98 6.70
CA LEU A 16 -4.18 4.15 5.52
C LEU A 16 -4.68 5.24 4.56
N THR A 17 -5.97 5.60 4.62
CA THR A 17 -6.55 6.62 3.72
C THR A 17 -6.01 8.02 3.99
N THR A 18 -5.51 8.25 5.21
CA THR A 18 -4.88 9.52 5.62
C THR A 18 -3.45 9.68 5.11
N LEU A 19 -2.83 8.60 4.63
CA LEU A 19 -1.46 8.63 4.15
C LEU A 19 -1.37 9.19 2.73
N SER A 20 -0.37 10.03 2.50
CA SER A 20 0.00 10.39 1.13
C SER A 20 0.46 9.15 0.36
N ASP A 21 0.31 9.20 -0.95
CA ASP A 21 0.68 8.12 -1.85
C ASP A 21 2.14 7.68 -1.69
N THR A 22 3.05 8.66 -1.66
CA THR A 22 4.48 8.42 -1.39
C THR A 22 4.70 7.70 -0.05
N ARG A 23 4.00 8.08 1.01
CA ARG A 23 4.15 7.43 2.32
C ARG A 23 3.62 6.01 2.30
N LEU A 24 2.52 5.76 1.60
CA LEU A 24 1.95 4.42 1.45
C LEU A 24 2.91 3.49 0.69
N HIS A 25 3.54 3.97 -0.40
CA HIS A 25 4.55 3.20 -1.12
C HIS A 25 5.83 2.95 -0.32
N VAL A 26 6.26 3.92 0.50
CA VAL A 26 7.39 3.73 1.43
C VAL A 26 7.02 2.65 2.46
N LEU A 27 5.81 2.72 3.03
CA LEU A 27 5.32 1.74 3.99
C LEU A 27 5.27 0.33 3.37
N ASN A 28 4.74 0.21 2.14
CA ASN A 28 4.72 -1.03 1.36
C ASN A 28 6.13 -1.62 1.19
N SER A 29 7.09 -0.76 0.80
CA SER A 29 8.48 -1.17 0.59
C SER A 29 9.14 -1.66 1.87
N LEU A 30 8.84 -1.03 3.02
CA LEU A 30 9.38 -1.43 4.32
C LEU A 30 8.81 -2.78 4.76
N LEU A 31 7.50 -3.01 4.61
CA LEU A 31 6.89 -4.30 4.98
C LEU A 31 7.38 -5.45 4.10
N HIS A 32 7.57 -5.22 2.79
CA HIS A 32 8.13 -6.26 1.93
C HIS A 32 9.55 -6.67 2.32
N ARG A 33 10.42 -5.70 2.68
CA ARG A 33 11.73 -6.01 3.24
C ARG A 33 11.63 -6.76 4.56
N GLN A 34 10.65 -6.42 5.40
CA GLN A 34 10.43 -7.12 6.66
C GLN A 34 9.98 -8.57 6.42
N LEU A 35 9.04 -8.82 5.49
CA LEU A 35 8.65 -10.17 5.08
C LEU A 35 9.86 -11.00 4.63
N ASP A 36 10.71 -10.42 3.77
CA ASP A 36 11.92 -11.10 3.29
C ASP A 36 12.87 -11.45 4.44
N LEU A 37 13.07 -10.51 5.38
CA LEU A 37 13.91 -10.72 6.56
C LEU A 37 13.35 -11.78 7.50
N GLU A 38 12.04 -11.78 7.74
CA GLU A 38 11.38 -12.77 8.60
C GLU A 38 11.44 -14.16 7.97
N TYR A 39 11.18 -14.26 6.67
CA TYR A 39 11.33 -15.51 5.93
C TYR A 39 12.77 -16.07 6.03
N GLN A 40 13.77 -15.21 5.81
CA GLN A 40 15.18 -15.61 5.90
C GLN A 40 15.61 -16.02 7.31
N ARG A 41 15.07 -15.38 8.36
CA ARG A 41 15.49 -15.59 9.75
C ARG A 41 14.72 -16.68 10.47
N ALA A 42 13.41 -16.74 10.26
CA ALA A 42 12.50 -17.62 11.00
C ALA A 42 11.91 -18.74 10.13
N GLY A 43 12.18 -18.76 8.82
CA GLY A 43 11.64 -19.73 7.87
C GLY A 43 10.21 -19.44 7.41
N SER A 44 9.54 -18.48 8.04
CA SER A 44 8.21 -17.99 7.69
C SER A 44 8.02 -16.56 8.21
N PRO A 45 7.24 -15.72 7.51
CA PRO A 45 6.89 -14.39 8.01
C PRO A 45 5.97 -14.45 9.23
N ASP A 46 5.95 -13.35 9.99
CA ASP A 46 4.96 -13.14 11.04
C ASP A 46 3.59 -12.83 10.41
N ARG A 47 2.53 -13.40 10.99
CA ARG A 47 1.15 -13.22 10.48
C ARG A 47 0.73 -11.75 10.49
N GLU A 48 1.15 -10.98 11.50
CA GLU A 48 0.86 -9.55 11.58
C GLU A 48 1.51 -8.79 10.41
N THR A 49 2.74 -9.15 10.05
CA THR A 49 3.43 -8.58 8.89
C THR A 49 2.70 -8.92 7.59
N GLU A 50 2.22 -10.16 7.44
CA GLU A 50 1.39 -10.57 6.29
C GLU A 50 0.09 -9.76 6.20
N PHE A 51 -0.64 -9.63 7.31
CA PHE A 51 -1.88 -8.85 7.38
C PHE A 51 -1.66 -7.40 6.95
N ARG A 52 -0.61 -6.75 7.45
CA ARG A 52 -0.29 -5.36 7.10
C ARG A 52 0.07 -5.18 5.63
N VAL A 53 0.73 -6.16 5.01
CA VAL A 53 1.01 -6.13 3.57
C VAL A 53 -0.28 -6.23 2.76
N ASP A 54 -1.20 -7.10 3.19
CA ASP A 54 -2.50 -7.23 2.55
C ASP A 54 -3.31 -5.94 2.63
N GLU A 55 -3.37 -5.29 3.80
CA GLU A 55 -4.05 -4.01 3.98
C GLU A 55 -3.48 -2.91 3.06
N ILE A 56 -2.16 -2.81 2.95
CA ILE A 56 -1.53 -1.81 2.06
C ILE A 56 -1.84 -2.11 0.59
N ARG A 57 -1.82 -3.38 0.18
CA ARG A 57 -2.15 -3.78 -1.19
C ARG A 57 -3.59 -3.40 -1.54
N GLN A 58 -4.54 -3.71 -0.67
CA GLN A 58 -5.93 -3.35 -0.85
C GLN A 58 -6.12 -1.83 -1.00
N GLU A 59 -5.42 -1.03 -0.18
CA GLU A 59 -5.49 0.42 -0.28
C GLU A 59 -4.85 0.96 -1.58
N LEU A 60 -3.72 0.39 -2.01
CA LEU A 60 -3.08 0.75 -3.29
C LEU A 60 -3.99 0.41 -4.48
N ASP A 61 -4.54 -0.80 -4.51
CA ASP A 61 -5.47 -1.24 -5.55
C ASP A 61 -6.72 -0.34 -5.60
N ARG A 62 -7.23 0.07 -4.43
CA ARG A 62 -8.34 1.03 -4.33
C ARG A 62 -7.97 2.39 -4.92
N ARG A 63 -6.74 2.88 -4.72
CA ARG A 63 -6.27 4.16 -5.29
C ARG A 63 -6.12 4.07 -6.80
N ASP A 64 -5.52 3.00 -7.31
CA ASP A 64 -5.36 2.76 -8.74
C ASP A 64 -6.72 2.68 -9.43
N ALA A 65 -7.66 1.93 -8.87
CA ALA A 65 -9.03 1.85 -9.38
C ALA A 65 -9.72 3.23 -9.41
N ASN A 66 -9.58 4.03 -8.35
CA ASN A 66 -10.14 5.38 -8.30
C ASN A 66 -9.50 6.32 -9.32
N GLU A 67 -8.20 6.20 -9.56
CA GLU A 67 -7.51 6.99 -10.58
C GLU A 67 -7.99 6.60 -11.98
N LEU A 68 -8.13 5.31 -12.27
CA LEU A 68 -8.68 4.83 -13.53
C LEU A 68 -10.10 5.34 -13.76
N LEU A 69 -10.96 5.32 -12.74
CA LEU A 69 -12.31 5.88 -12.81
C LEU A 69 -12.30 7.38 -13.10
N ARG A 70 -11.42 8.15 -12.45
CA ARG A 70 -11.25 9.60 -12.72
C ARG A 70 -10.77 9.88 -14.14
N ARG A 71 -9.87 9.05 -14.68
CA ARG A 71 -9.40 9.17 -16.07
C ARG A 71 -10.52 8.86 -17.06
N ALA A 72 -11.31 7.83 -16.79
CA ALA A 72 -12.48 7.47 -17.62
C ALA A 72 -13.56 8.56 -17.60
N SER A 73 -13.80 9.21 -16.45
CA SER A 73 -14.74 10.33 -16.35
C SER A 73 -14.26 11.58 -17.08
N ASN A 74 -12.95 11.85 -17.05
CA ASN A 74 -12.35 13.04 -17.68
C ASN A 74 -12.08 12.87 -19.19
N GLY A 75 -12.09 11.63 -19.70
CA GLY A 75 -11.78 11.31 -21.10
C GLY A 75 -12.97 11.28 -22.07
N ARG A 76 -14.21 11.54 -21.63
CA ARG A 76 -15.35 11.67 -22.56
C ARG A 76 -15.35 13.07 -23.20
N PRO A 77 -15.12 13.23 -24.51
CA PRO A 77 -15.33 14.50 -25.16
C PRO A 77 -16.83 14.86 -25.10
N ALA A 78 -17.14 16.01 -24.50
CA ALA A 78 -18.44 16.65 -24.60
C ALA A 78 -18.62 17.18 -26.03
N GLY A 79 -18.99 16.32 -26.98
CA GLY A 79 -19.19 16.76 -28.36
C GLY A 79 -19.01 15.66 -29.40
N ALA A 80 -19.91 14.69 -29.41
CA ALA A 80 -20.19 13.89 -30.61
C ALA A 80 -21.71 13.73 -30.70
N ALA A 81 -22.39 14.85 -30.84
CA ALA A 81 -23.76 14.94 -31.29
C ALA A 81 -23.80 15.99 -32.39
N VAL A 82 -23.61 15.55 -33.62
CA VAL A 82 -24.07 16.24 -34.84
C VAL A 82 -24.49 15.18 -35.84
#